data_AF-A0A177AYH8-F1
#
_entry.id   AF-A0A177AYH8-F1
#
_cell.length_a   1.000
_cell.length_b   1.000
_cell.length_c   1.000
_cell.angle_alpha   90.00
_cell.angle_beta   90.00
_cell.angle_gamma   90.00
#
_symmetry.space_group_name_H-M   'P 1'
#
loop_
_entity.id
_entity.type
_entity.pdbx_description
1 polymer ?
#
loop_
_entity_poly.entity_id
_entity_poly.type
_entity_poly.pdbx_seq_one_letter_code
_entity_poly.pdbx_strand_id
1 'polypeptide(L)'
;MKRNFSVPELSKIVDWDCYSSNMIKSYISSFVDFAKHKLVCADKITLNANCIHVPNKINLSSLIASSRIFHFTRKLDTYYLSIKRVPKPNLTMTALSTNATLQTIVYHSKDINAIFCSMFKELKQRIILSLEDHVKLYCDMSPKDFANEIRNMGTDVKYLFSGDDSILMNKTSHIEIDISKYDKFQGIVAPKYDCMILKYYGILQYYINLWYNGHFLSIIYEPLIKLKCLIPFQRKSSDASTFILNITFLMGIISNSTMLNDFKMDLSNGFEINFFSSKFNLETKIFKFKYKYFCSKFLLNVGGKYHFVPDPVKILIKLGRKDLVNNIHKECYKNSLMDLCSVFADYAVCIELSNAVCE
;
A
#
# COMPACT_ATOMS: atom_id res chain seq x y z
N MET A 1 16.57 16.61 -14.84
CA MET A 1 15.84 17.01 -13.60
C MET A 1 14.85 15.90 -13.24
N LYS A 2 14.95 15.28 -12.06
CA LYS A 2 13.98 14.25 -11.61
C LYS A 2 12.63 14.94 -11.37
N ARG A 3 11.63 14.65 -12.21
CA ARG A 3 10.30 15.27 -12.18
C ARG A 3 9.48 14.70 -11.02
N ASN A 4 9.54 15.38 -9.87
CA ASN A 4 8.83 14.97 -8.65
C ASN A 4 7.48 15.70 -8.43
N PHE A 5 7.26 16.82 -9.13
CA PHE A 5 6.06 17.66 -9.00
C PHE A 5 5.18 17.70 -10.26
N SER A 6 5.75 17.49 -11.45
CA SER A 6 4.97 17.42 -12.70
C SER A 6 4.52 16.00 -12.97
N VAL A 7 3.24 15.72 -12.70
CA VAL A 7 2.55 14.50 -13.11
C VAL A 7 2.13 14.70 -14.57
N PRO A 8 2.74 14.02 -15.56
CA PRO A 8 2.21 14.04 -16.93
C PRO A 8 0.76 13.55 -16.94
N GLU A 9 -0.07 14.06 -17.84
CA GLU A 9 -1.42 13.54 -18.05
C GLU A 9 -1.36 12.52 -19.19
N LEU A 10 -1.30 11.24 -18.83
CA LEU A 10 -1.25 10.12 -19.78
C LEU A 10 -2.64 9.55 -20.08
N SER A 11 -3.66 9.98 -19.33
CA SER A 11 -5.03 9.52 -19.48
C SER A 11 -5.74 10.15 -20.67
N LYS A 12 -6.58 9.37 -21.35
CA LYS A 12 -7.57 9.89 -22.31
C LYS A 12 -8.75 10.56 -21.57
N ILE A 13 -9.74 11.08 -22.30
CA ILE A 13 -11.01 11.53 -21.69
C ILE A 13 -11.70 10.29 -21.10
N VAL A 14 -11.88 10.29 -19.77
CA VAL A 14 -12.50 9.18 -19.02
C VAL A 14 -13.65 9.73 -18.18
N ASP A 15 -14.80 9.06 -18.24
CA ASP A 15 -15.88 9.25 -17.26
C ASP A 15 -15.48 8.55 -15.95
N TRP A 16 -14.98 9.34 -15.00
CA TRP A 16 -14.47 8.84 -13.72
C TRP A 16 -15.55 8.19 -12.84
N ASP A 17 -16.83 8.54 -13.01
CA ASP A 17 -17.93 7.96 -12.22
C ASP A 17 -18.31 6.58 -12.75
N CYS A 18 -18.49 6.45 -14.06
CA CYS A 18 -18.66 5.15 -14.70
C CYS A 18 -17.45 4.24 -14.43
N TYR A 19 -16.25 4.81 -14.51
CA TYR A 19 -15.01 4.05 -14.38
C TYR A 19 -14.77 3.53 -12.96
N SER A 20 -14.91 4.37 -11.93
CA SER A 20 -14.82 3.94 -10.53
C SER A 20 -15.90 2.92 -10.17
N SER A 21 -17.11 3.07 -10.75
CA SER A 21 -18.20 2.10 -10.59
C SER A 21 -17.86 0.73 -11.18
N ASN A 22 -17.18 0.68 -12.33
CA ASN A 22 -16.74 -0.58 -12.93
C ASN A 22 -15.60 -1.20 -12.13
N MET A 23 -14.64 -0.39 -11.66
CA MET A 23 -13.55 -0.88 -10.81
C MET A 23 -14.06 -1.58 -9.55
N ILE A 24 -15.04 -1.00 -8.85
CA ILE A 24 -15.56 -1.63 -7.63
C ILE A 24 -16.34 -2.92 -7.95
N LYS A 25 -17.09 -2.96 -9.06
CA LYS A 25 -17.76 -4.20 -9.51
C LYS A 25 -16.74 -5.31 -9.77
N SER A 26 -15.67 -5.01 -10.51
CA SER A 26 -14.59 -5.96 -10.79
C SER A 26 -13.86 -6.39 -9.51
N TYR A 27 -13.57 -5.47 -8.61
CA TYR A 27 -12.96 -5.75 -7.30
C TYR A 27 -13.81 -6.75 -6.50
N ILE A 28 -15.12 -6.50 -6.40
CA ILE A 28 -16.05 -7.36 -5.67
C ILE A 28 -16.09 -8.73 -6.32
N SER A 29 -16.28 -8.80 -7.65
CA SER A 29 -16.41 -10.09 -8.35
C SER A 29 -15.15 -10.95 -8.32
N SER A 30 -13.97 -10.35 -8.24
CA SER A 30 -12.70 -11.07 -8.39
C SER A 30 -12.03 -11.43 -7.07
N PHE A 31 -12.29 -10.67 -6.00
CA PHE A 31 -11.50 -10.77 -4.76
C PHE A 31 -12.32 -10.87 -3.48
N VAL A 32 -13.63 -10.62 -3.52
CA VAL A 32 -14.46 -10.57 -2.31
C VAL A 32 -15.38 -11.79 -2.26
N ASP A 33 -15.24 -12.57 -1.20
CA ASP A 33 -16.21 -13.59 -0.83
C ASP A 33 -17.44 -12.91 -0.23
N PHE A 34 -18.55 -12.95 -0.95
CA PHE A 34 -19.78 -12.27 -0.56
C PHE A 34 -20.35 -12.79 0.77
N ALA A 35 -20.19 -14.09 1.07
CA ALA A 35 -20.69 -14.66 2.33
C ALA A 35 -19.87 -14.15 3.52
N LYS A 36 -18.53 -14.15 3.39
CA LYS A 36 -17.64 -13.59 4.41
C LYS A 36 -17.87 -12.08 4.58
N HIS A 37 -18.03 -11.33 3.49
CA HIS A 37 -18.33 -9.89 3.50
C HIS A 37 -19.59 -9.58 4.30
N LYS A 38 -20.69 -10.29 4.03
CA LYS A 38 -21.97 -10.07 4.72
C LYS A 38 -21.87 -10.31 6.23
N LEU A 39 -21.05 -11.27 6.66
CA LEU A 39 -20.82 -11.56 8.08
C LEU A 39 -20.05 -10.43 8.77
N VAL A 40 -18.99 -9.92 8.14
CA VAL A 40 -18.13 -8.89 8.75
C VAL A 40 -18.68 -7.46 8.61
N CYS A 41 -19.62 -7.24 7.70
CA CYS A 41 -20.26 -5.94 7.45
C CYS A 41 -21.71 -5.86 7.94
N ALA A 42 -22.09 -6.67 8.95
CA ALA A 42 -23.44 -6.66 9.50
C ALA A 42 -23.82 -5.32 10.16
N ASP A 43 -22.84 -4.62 10.72
CA ASP A 43 -22.97 -3.32 11.37
C ASP A 43 -22.19 -2.23 10.61
N LYS A 44 -22.40 -0.96 10.98
CA LYS A 44 -21.70 0.18 10.37
C LYS A 44 -20.45 0.54 11.16
N ILE A 45 -19.36 0.81 10.45
CA ILE A 45 -18.15 1.41 11.04
C ILE A 45 -18.48 2.86 11.42
N THR A 46 -18.36 3.15 12.72
CA THR A 46 -18.55 4.48 13.30
C THR A 46 -17.47 4.74 14.36
N LEU A 47 -17.37 5.98 14.82
CA LEU A 47 -16.49 6.30 15.95
C LEU A 47 -17.14 5.82 17.26
N ASN A 48 -16.58 4.77 17.84
CA ASN A 48 -16.86 4.37 19.21
C ASN A 48 -15.75 4.88 20.13
N ALA A 49 -16.12 5.34 21.33
CA ALA A 49 -15.18 5.86 22.33
C ALA A 49 -14.08 4.86 22.69
N ASN A 50 -14.39 3.56 22.62
CA ASN A 50 -13.48 2.47 22.92
C ASN A 50 -12.47 2.18 21.79
N CYS A 51 -12.70 2.69 20.58
CA CYS A 51 -11.86 2.37 19.41
C CYS A 51 -10.63 3.28 19.29
N ILE A 52 -10.54 4.36 20.05
CA ILE A 52 -9.45 5.32 19.95
C ILE A 52 -8.45 5.13 21.10
N HIS A 53 -7.67 4.05 21.01
CA HIS A 53 -6.47 3.91 21.84
C HIS A 53 -5.37 4.84 21.32
N VAL A 54 -5.28 6.04 21.87
CA VAL A 54 -4.09 6.89 21.71
C VAL A 54 -3.08 6.50 22.78
N PRO A 55 -1.87 6.03 22.42
CA PRO A 55 -0.81 5.89 23.38
C PRO A 55 -0.39 7.30 23.82
N ASN A 56 -0.72 7.63 25.08
CA ASN A 56 -0.29 8.80 25.84
C ASN A 56 -0.90 10.18 25.48
N LYS A 57 -1.51 10.79 26.51
CA LYS A 57 -1.72 12.24 26.75
C LYS A 57 -2.77 13.03 25.94
N ILE A 58 -3.73 12.40 25.25
CA ILE A 58 -4.91 13.13 24.78
C ILE A 58 -6.14 12.51 25.42
N ASN A 59 -6.82 13.27 26.27
CA ASN A 59 -8.04 12.83 26.96
C ASN A 59 -9.17 12.78 25.92
N LEU A 60 -9.23 11.70 25.14
CA LEU A 60 -10.10 11.61 23.96
C LEU A 60 -11.58 11.48 24.28
N SER A 61 -11.91 11.12 25.53
CA SER A 61 -13.29 11.10 26.03
C SER A 61 -13.98 12.46 25.88
N SER A 62 -13.24 13.57 26.05
CA SER A 62 -13.77 14.92 25.79
C SER A 62 -13.84 15.26 24.30
N LEU A 63 -13.02 14.62 23.45
CA LEU A 63 -13.12 14.78 22.00
C LEU A 63 -14.37 14.04 21.46
N ILE A 64 -14.55 12.77 21.81
CA ILE A 64 -15.67 11.94 21.33
C ILE A 64 -17.05 12.50 21.76
N ALA A 65 -17.13 13.10 22.96
CA ALA A 65 -18.35 13.73 23.46
C ALA A 65 -18.85 14.89 22.57
N SER A 66 -18.00 15.43 21.70
CA SER A 66 -18.37 16.44 20.73
C SER A 66 -18.27 15.90 19.31
N SER A 67 -19.36 15.32 18.81
CA SER A 67 -19.62 15.06 17.38
C SER A 67 -19.50 16.31 16.48
N ARG A 68 -19.12 17.46 17.05
CA ARG A 68 -18.94 18.79 16.45
C ARG A 68 -17.47 19.16 16.16
N ILE A 69 -16.45 18.36 16.52
CA ILE A 69 -15.03 18.73 16.32
C ILE A 69 -14.69 19.02 14.85
N PHE A 70 -15.17 18.17 13.95
CA PHE A 70 -14.96 18.34 12.51
C PHE A 70 -15.70 19.56 11.94
N HIS A 71 -16.76 20.02 12.60
CA HIS A 71 -17.61 21.10 12.10
C HIS A 71 -17.13 22.50 12.48
N PHE A 72 -16.38 22.67 13.58
CA PHE A 72 -16.14 24.01 14.13
C PHE A 72 -14.68 24.42 14.36
N THR A 73 -13.69 23.50 14.35
CA THR A 73 -12.33 23.89 14.79
C THR A 73 -11.16 23.46 13.92
N ARG A 74 -11.33 22.53 12.96
CA ARG A 74 -10.19 21.93 12.24
C ARG A 74 -10.40 21.93 10.73
N LYS A 75 -9.36 22.30 9.99
CA LYS A 75 -9.31 22.26 8.53
C LYS A 75 -8.92 20.86 8.07
N LEU A 76 -9.91 20.01 7.76
CA LEU A 76 -9.72 18.64 7.25
C LEU A 76 -8.97 18.57 5.92
N ASP A 77 -8.96 19.67 5.17
CA ASP A 77 -8.23 19.82 3.91
C ASP A 77 -6.76 20.21 4.12
N THR A 78 -6.32 20.47 5.35
CA THR A 78 -4.96 20.95 5.64
C THR A 78 -4.04 19.84 6.13
N TYR A 79 -2.92 19.66 5.44
CA TYR A 79 -1.88 18.68 5.73
C TYR A 79 -0.54 19.38 5.97
N TYR A 80 0.32 18.70 6.71
CA TYR A 80 1.68 19.14 6.97
C TYR A 80 2.66 18.37 6.11
N LEU A 81 3.71 19.08 5.68
CA LEU A 81 4.83 18.49 4.98
C LEU A 81 5.95 18.13 5.96
N SER A 82 6.70 17.09 5.64
CA SER A 82 8.00 16.79 6.23
C SER A 82 8.88 16.12 5.20
N ILE A 83 10.20 16.13 5.40
CA ILE A 83 11.17 15.54 4.47
C ILE A 83 11.93 14.44 5.20
N LYS A 84 11.97 13.23 4.62
CA LYS A 84 12.82 12.15 5.15
C LYS A 84 14.29 12.57 5.06
N ARG A 85 15.03 12.41 6.16
CA ARG A 85 16.44 12.79 6.25
C ARG A 85 17.35 11.98 5.32
N VAL A 86 17.01 10.72 5.09
CA VAL A 86 17.79 9.79 4.28
C VAL A 86 17.01 9.46 3.01
N PRO A 87 17.59 9.64 1.81
CA PRO A 87 16.94 9.25 0.57
C PRO A 87 16.83 7.72 0.48
N LYS A 88 15.87 7.22 -0.31
CA LYS A 88 15.86 5.78 -0.64
C LYS A 88 17.15 5.46 -1.44
N PRO A 89 17.86 4.36 -1.11
CA PRO A 89 19.05 3.98 -1.85
C PRO A 89 18.68 3.65 -3.30
N ASN A 90 19.51 4.10 -4.22
CA ASN A 90 19.40 3.74 -5.63
C ASN A 90 20.21 2.47 -5.87
N LEU A 91 19.53 1.37 -6.20
CA LEU A 91 20.15 0.07 -6.46
C LEU A 91 20.52 -0.13 -7.94
N THR A 92 20.26 0.86 -8.78
CA THR A 92 20.57 0.79 -10.22
C THR A 92 21.92 1.45 -10.51
N MET A 93 22.49 1.15 -11.68
CA MET A 93 23.75 1.76 -12.15
C MET A 93 23.71 3.30 -12.21
N THR A 94 22.51 3.89 -12.28
CA THR A 94 22.33 5.36 -12.22
C THR A 94 22.68 5.97 -10.86
N ALA A 95 22.96 5.15 -9.84
CA ALA A 95 23.46 5.62 -8.54
C ALA A 95 24.80 6.35 -8.67
N LEU A 96 25.64 5.97 -9.64
CA LEU A 96 26.94 6.59 -9.88
C LEU A 96 26.83 7.99 -10.48
N SER A 97 25.75 8.27 -11.21
CA SER A 97 25.58 9.49 -11.99
C SER A 97 24.45 10.40 -11.50
N THR A 98 23.65 9.97 -10.51
CA THR A 98 22.50 10.75 -10.03
C THR A 98 22.40 10.79 -8.52
N ASN A 99 22.17 11.99 -7.99
CA ASN A 99 21.80 12.16 -6.60
C ASN A 99 20.39 11.60 -6.33
N ALA A 100 20.25 10.90 -5.22
CA ALA A 100 18.97 10.41 -4.75
C ALA A 100 18.14 11.57 -4.18
N THR A 101 16.86 11.62 -4.55
CA THR A 101 15.96 12.67 -4.08
C THR A 101 15.38 12.30 -2.73
N LEU A 102 15.22 13.30 -1.86
CA LEU A 102 14.55 13.10 -0.57
C LEU A 102 13.05 12.86 -0.80
N GLN A 103 12.47 12.00 0.04
CA GLN A 103 11.04 11.72 0.00
C GLN A 103 10.28 12.70 0.88
N THR A 104 9.19 13.22 0.36
CA THR A 104 8.24 14.05 1.11
C THR A 104 7.22 13.17 1.83
N ILE A 105 6.97 13.49 3.09
CA ILE A 105 5.90 12.92 3.91
C ILE A 105 4.82 13.98 4.04
N VAL A 106 3.59 13.61 3.69
CA VAL A 106 2.42 14.48 3.85
C VAL A 106 1.46 13.80 4.81
N TYR A 107 1.06 14.50 5.87
CA TYR A 107 0.31 13.93 6.98
C TYR A 107 -0.72 14.91 7.56
N HIS A 108 -1.82 14.37 8.06
CA HIS A 108 -2.78 15.11 8.85
C HIS A 108 -2.27 15.41 10.26
N SER A 109 -2.89 16.36 10.95
CA SER A 109 -2.66 16.55 12.38
C SER A 109 -2.98 15.28 13.17
N LYS A 110 -2.28 15.08 14.30
CA LYS A 110 -2.32 13.83 15.08
C LYS A 110 -3.72 13.42 15.52
N ASP A 111 -4.57 14.38 15.82
CA ASP A 111 -5.97 14.18 16.22
C ASP A 111 -6.86 13.71 15.07
N ILE A 112 -6.75 14.31 13.88
CA ILE A 112 -7.49 13.86 12.69
C ILE A 112 -7.05 12.44 12.35
N ASN A 113 -5.73 12.19 12.35
CA ASN A 113 -5.18 10.86 12.15
C ASN A 113 -5.67 9.87 13.20
N ALA A 114 -5.71 10.23 14.49
CA ALA A 114 -6.20 9.32 15.54
C ALA A 114 -7.66 8.87 15.30
N ILE A 115 -8.50 9.79 14.84
CA ILE A 115 -9.92 9.51 14.55
C ILE A 115 -10.07 8.62 13.31
N PHE A 116 -9.40 8.95 12.20
CA PHE A 116 -9.53 8.15 10.99
C PHE A 116 -8.81 6.79 11.11
N CYS A 117 -7.68 6.72 11.81
CA CYS A 117 -6.94 5.47 12.01
C CYS A 117 -7.79 4.40 12.71
N SER A 118 -8.67 4.76 13.66
CA SER A 118 -9.53 3.77 14.30
C SER A 118 -10.52 3.16 13.31
N MET A 119 -11.13 3.98 12.44
CA MET A 119 -12.04 3.51 11.39
C MET A 119 -11.31 2.68 10.32
N PHE A 120 -10.13 3.14 9.88
CA PHE A 120 -9.34 2.42 8.88
C PHE A 120 -8.76 1.10 9.39
N LYS A 121 -8.51 0.98 10.70
CA LYS A 121 -8.13 -0.29 11.32
C LYS A 121 -9.26 -1.31 11.22
N GLU A 122 -10.49 -0.91 11.54
CA GLU A 122 -11.66 -1.77 11.41
C GLU A 122 -11.95 -2.10 9.93
N LEU A 123 -11.88 -1.10 9.05
CA LEU A 123 -12.02 -1.29 7.60
C LEU A 123 -11.04 -2.36 7.08
N LYS A 124 -9.76 -2.25 7.46
CA LYS A 124 -8.73 -3.22 7.08
C LYS A 124 -9.07 -4.63 7.53
N GLN A 125 -9.54 -4.79 8.77
CA GLN A 125 -9.94 -6.11 9.28
C GLN A 125 -11.11 -6.70 8.49
N ARG A 126 -12.14 -5.89 8.20
CA ARG A 126 -13.28 -6.34 7.38
C ARG A 126 -12.84 -6.76 5.99
N ILE A 127 -11.97 -5.98 5.34
CA ILE A 127 -11.40 -6.31 4.04
C ILE A 127 -10.68 -7.66 4.11
N ILE A 128 -9.71 -7.84 5.01
CA ILE A 128 -8.92 -9.08 5.11
C ILE A 128 -9.82 -10.31 5.30
N LEU A 129 -10.82 -10.19 6.18
CA LEU A 129 -11.72 -11.29 6.51
C LEU A 129 -12.72 -11.61 5.40
N SER A 130 -13.01 -10.67 4.49
CA SER A 130 -13.92 -10.88 3.37
C SER A 130 -13.25 -11.31 2.08
N LEU A 131 -11.92 -11.46 2.04
CA LEU A 131 -11.23 -11.86 0.83
C LEU A 131 -11.48 -13.32 0.47
N GLU A 132 -11.45 -13.59 -0.83
CA GLU A 132 -11.38 -14.92 -1.39
C GLU A 132 -10.07 -15.64 -1.00
N ASP A 133 -10.11 -16.97 -0.97
CA ASP A 133 -9.00 -17.77 -0.45
C ASP A 133 -7.72 -17.69 -1.31
N HIS A 134 -7.86 -17.37 -2.60
CA HIS A 134 -6.73 -17.13 -3.52
C HIS A 134 -6.09 -15.74 -3.39
N VAL A 135 -6.58 -14.89 -2.47
CA VAL A 135 -6.09 -13.51 -2.28
C VAL A 135 -5.52 -13.35 -0.88
N LYS A 136 -4.30 -12.82 -0.77
CA LYS A 136 -3.76 -12.41 0.55
C LYS A 136 -3.06 -11.06 0.51
N LEU A 137 -3.21 -10.35 1.62
CA LEU A 137 -2.56 -9.07 1.88
C LEU A 137 -1.40 -9.29 2.84
N TYR A 138 -0.20 -8.87 2.45
CA TYR A 138 0.92 -8.90 3.38
C TYR A 138 0.85 -7.70 4.32
N CYS A 139 0.21 -7.91 5.47
CA CYS A 139 0.00 -6.89 6.49
C CYS A 139 -0.12 -7.52 7.87
N ASP A 140 0.30 -6.80 8.91
CA ASP A 140 0.20 -7.20 10.32
C ASP A 140 0.79 -8.59 10.66
N MET A 141 1.74 -9.10 9.87
CA MET A 141 2.32 -10.42 10.07
C MET A 141 3.82 -10.47 9.71
N SER A 142 4.53 -11.48 10.22
CA SER A 142 5.94 -11.66 9.88
C SER A 142 6.11 -12.25 8.47
N PRO A 143 7.29 -12.10 7.84
CA PRO A 143 7.57 -12.74 6.56
C PRO A 143 7.39 -14.27 6.60
N LYS A 144 7.68 -14.89 7.76
CA LYS A 144 7.53 -16.33 7.96
C LYS A 144 6.06 -16.74 8.00
N ASP A 145 5.23 -15.96 8.69
CA ASP A 145 3.79 -16.23 8.79
C ASP A 145 3.13 -16.08 7.41
N PHE A 146 3.48 -15.03 6.67
CA PHE A 146 2.96 -14.83 5.32
C PHE A 146 3.40 -15.94 4.36
N ALA A 147 4.66 -16.41 4.44
CA ALA A 147 5.10 -17.58 3.68
C ALA A 147 4.28 -18.84 3.99
N ASN A 148 3.93 -19.05 5.26
CA ASN A 148 3.07 -20.15 5.66
C ASN A 148 1.64 -19.99 5.12
N GLU A 149 1.07 -18.77 5.14
CA GLU A 149 -0.24 -18.50 4.55
C GLU A 149 -0.25 -18.81 3.04
N ILE A 150 0.76 -18.34 2.29
CA ILE A 150 0.89 -18.62 0.85
C ILE A 150 0.98 -20.13 0.59
N ARG A 151 1.73 -20.86 1.43
CA ARG A 151 1.86 -22.32 1.32
C ARG A 151 0.53 -23.03 1.57
N ASN A 152 -0.24 -22.55 2.54
CA ASN A 152 -1.51 -23.14 2.95
C ASN A 152 -2.69 -22.77 2.04
N MET A 153 -2.50 -21.83 1.10
CA MET A 153 -3.51 -21.60 0.06
C MET A 153 -3.71 -22.86 -0.76
N GLY A 154 -4.91 -23.42 -0.69
CA GLY A 154 -5.34 -24.60 -1.46
C GLY A 154 -5.64 -24.31 -2.94
N THR A 155 -5.23 -23.15 -3.45
CA THR A 155 -5.52 -22.69 -4.81
C THR A 155 -4.26 -22.65 -5.67
N ASP A 156 -4.43 -22.99 -6.95
CA ASP A 156 -3.36 -22.92 -7.95
C ASP A 156 -3.00 -21.49 -8.33
N VAL A 157 -3.98 -20.60 -8.27
CA VAL A 157 -3.85 -19.17 -8.52
C VAL A 157 -3.73 -18.44 -7.20
N LYS A 158 -2.78 -17.52 -7.09
CA LYS A 158 -2.52 -16.72 -5.89
C LYS A 158 -2.27 -15.27 -6.26
N TYR A 159 -2.99 -14.37 -5.60
CA TYR A 159 -2.83 -12.93 -5.75
C TYR A 159 -2.36 -12.33 -4.43
N LEU A 160 -1.15 -11.77 -4.44
CA LEU A 160 -0.49 -11.22 -3.26
C LEU A 160 -0.38 -9.70 -3.42
N PHE A 161 -0.77 -8.97 -2.38
CA PHE A 161 -0.81 -7.50 -2.41
C PHE A 161 -0.18 -6.88 -1.16
N SER A 162 0.49 -5.75 -1.32
CA SER A 162 1.01 -4.95 -0.20
C SER A 162 1.34 -3.52 -0.64
N GLY A 163 0.52 -2.56 -0.22
CA GLY A 163 0.68 -1.17 -0.61
C GLY A 163 0.55 -1.00 -2.12
N ASP A 164 1.66 -0.62 -2.76
CA ASP A 164 1.85 -0.42 -4.19
C ASP A 164 2.45 -1.64 -4.93
N ASP A 165 2.84 -2.70 -4.20
CA ASP A 165 3.39 -3.93 -4.76
C ASP A 165 2.31 -5.02 -4.92
N SER A 166 2.39 -5.79 -6.01
CA SER A 166 1.63 -7.04 -6.14
C SER A 166 2.36 -8.12 -6.92
N ILE A 167 2.07 -9.39 -6.58
CA ILE A 167 2.43 -10.55 -7.39
C ILE A 167 1.17 -11.32 -7.73
N LEU A 168 1.00 -11.61 -9.02
CA LEU A 168 0.01 -12.57 -9.53
C LEU A 168 0.76 -13.83 -9.95
N MET A 169 0.36 -14.99 -9.45
CA MET A 169 1.01 -16.25 -9.79
C MET A 169 0.00 -17.38 -10.00
N ASN A 170 0.36 -18.31 -10.89
CA ASN A 170 -0.31 -19.59 -11.06
C ASN A 170 0.74 -20.73 -10.96
N LYS A 171 0.37 -21.96 -11.33
CA LYS A 171 1.26 -23.12 -11.33
C LYS A 171 2.52 -22.97 -12.19
N THR A 172 2.44 -22.24 -13.30
CA THR A 172 3.47 -22.23 -14.35
C THR A 172 4.20 -20.90 -14.47
N SER A 173 3.62 -19.81 -13.99
CA SER A 173 4.07 -18.45 -14.29
C SER A 173 3.70 -17.47 -13.18
N HIS A 174 4.39 -16.33 -13.16
CA HIS A 174 4.07 -15.23 -12.26
C HIS A 174 4.42 -13.89 -12.91
N ILE A 175 3.83 -12.83 -12.38
CA ILE A 175 4.10 -11.45 -12.73
C ILE A 175 4.19 -10.64 -11.44
N GLU A 176 5.22 -9.82 -11.34
CA GLU A 176 5.30 -8.73 -10.37
C GLU A 176 4.88 -7.42 -11.04
N ILE A 177 4.05 -6.64 -10.33
CA ILE A 177 3.58 -5.32 -10.77
C ILE A 177 4.05 -4.32 -9.72
N ASP A 178 4.91 -3.40 -10.16
CA ASP A 178 5.45 -2.27 -9.38
C ASP A 178 5.01 -0.97 -10.03
N ILE A 179 4.40 -0.07 -9.25
CA ILE A 179 3.89 1.20 -9.75
C ILE A 179 4.70 2.37 -9.17
N SER A 180 5.41 3.06 -10.06
CA SER A 180 6.24 4.19 -9.69
C SER A 180 5.40 5.40 -9.27
N LYS A 181 5.77 6.01 -8.13
CA LYS A 181 5.12 7.20 -7.55
C LYS A 181 3.60 7.03 -7.38
N TYR A 182 3.17 5.83 -7.01
CA TYR A 182 1.78 5.42 -6.90
C TYR A 182 0.83 6.49 -6.32
N ASP A 183 1.14 7.01 -5.13
CA ASP A 183 0.35 8.04 -4.45
C ASP A 183 0.07 9.31 -5.29
N LYS A 184 1.00 9.67 -6.17
CA LYS A 184 0.97 10.92 -6.94
C LYS A 184 0.12 10.86 -8.20
N PHE A 185 -0.05 9.66 -8.74
CA PHE A 185 -0.61 9.46 -10.07
C PHE A 185 -2.09 9.05 -10.06
N GLN A 186 -2.67 8.74 -8.89
CA GLN A 186 -4.02 8.19 -8.79
C GLN A 186 -5.13 9.16 -9.24
N GLY A 187 -4.89 10.47 -9.21
CA GLY A 187 -5.85 11.49 -9.68
C GLY A 187 -7.23 11.41 -9.01
N ILE A 188 -8.26 11.92 -9.69
CA ILE A 188 -9.65 12.01 -9.17
C ILE A 188 -10.33 10.63 -9.06
N VAL A 189 -9.86 9.62 -9.79
CA VAL A 189 -10.45 8.28 -9.72
C VAL A 189 -10.23 7.63 -8.36
N ALA A 190 -9.09 7.86 -7.70
CA ALA A 190 -8.83 7.33 -6.37
C ALA A 190 -9.85 7.79 -5.32
N PRO A 191 -10.07 9.10 -5.05
CA PRO A 191 -11.04 9.51 -4.04
C PRO A 191 -12.48 9.08 -4.37
N LYS A 192 -12.86 8.97 -5.65
CA LYS A 192 -14.17 8.41 -6.04
C LYS A 192 -14.27 6.92 -5.71
N TYR A 193 -13.28 6.13 -6.11
CA TYR A 193 -13.20 4.70 -5.82
C TYR A 193 -13.13 4.43 -4.32
N ASP A 194 -12.32 5.19 -3.58
CA ASP A 194 -12.23 5.14 -2.12
C ASP A 194 -13.63 5.28 -1.51
N CYS A 195 -14.38 6.33 -1.85
CA CYS A 195 -15.73 6.53 -1.32
C CYS A 195 -16.65 5.31 -1.55
N MET A 196 -16.52 4.62 -2.69
CA MET A 196 -17.27 3.40 -2.97
C MET A 196 -16.81 2.23 -2.09
N ILE A 197 -15.51 2.04 -1.90
CA ILE A 197 -14.94 1.03 -1.00
C ILE A 197 -15.38 1.28 0.45
N LEU A 198 -15.22 2.51 0.95
CA LEU A 198 -15.63 2.90 2.30
C LEU A 198 -17.11 2.60 2.53
N LYS A 199 -17.96 2.93 1.55
CA LYS A 199 -19.40 2.66 1.59
C LYS A 199 -19.70 1.17 1.58
N TYR A 200 -19.01 0.39 0.74
CA TYR A 200 -19.21 -1.05 0.59
C TYR A 200 -18.87 -1.83 1.87
N TYR A 201 -17.85 -1.39 2.61
CA TYR A 201 -17.46 -2.00 3.88
C TYR A 201 -18.15 -1.39 5.12
N GLY A 202 -19.15 -0.53 4.90
CA GLY A 202 -20.06 -0.09 5.96
C GLY A 202 -19.62 1.16 6.72
N ILE A 203 -18.66 1.96 6.23
CA ILE A 203 -18.36 3.26 6.84
C ILE A 203 -19.58 4.18 6.68
N LEU A 204 -19.97 4.85 7.77
CA LEU A 204 -21.10 5.76 7.75
C LEU A 204 -20.86 6.93 6.77
N GLN A 205 -21.86 7.22 5.94
CA GLN A 205 -21.80 8.24 4.88
C GLN A 205 -21.30 9.60 5.36
N TYR A 206 -21.60 9.98 6.60
CA TYR A 206 -21.07 11.17 7.24
C TYR A 206 -19.53 11.25 7.18
N TYR A 207 -18.84 10.19 7.60
CA TYR A 207 -17.37 10.13 7.61
C TYR A 207 -16.79 10.02 6.19
N ILE A 208 -17.50 9.38 5.27
CA ILE A 208 -17.11 9.32 3.85
C ILE A 208 -17.10 10.74 3.26
N ASN A 209 -18.14 11.53 3.54
CA ASN A 209 -18.21 12.91 3.05
C ASN A 209 -17.10 13.79 3.66
N LEU A 210 -16.81 13.64 4.95
CA LEU A 210 -15.70 14.35 5.60
C LEU A 210 -14.36 13.95 4.97
N TRP A 211 -14.14 12.66 4.75
CA TRP A 211 -12.92 12.13 4.14
C TRP A 211 -12.72 12.69 2.74
N TYR A 212 -13.76 12.62 1.90
CA TYR A 212 -13.74 13.14 0.54
C TYR A 212 -13.42 14.65 0.51
N ASN A 213 -14.07 15.44 1.37
CA ASN A 213 -13.84 16.88 1.45
C ASN A 213 -12.41 17.23 1.87
N GLY A 214 -11.80 16.45 2.76
CA GLY A 214 -10.39 16.62 3.15
C GLY A 214 -9.39 16.26 2.04
N HIS A 215 -9.82 15.51 1.02
CA HIS A 215 -8.95 14.98 -0.04
C HIS A 215 -9.18 15.60 -1.42
N PHE A 216 -10.35 16.20 -1.65
CA PHE A 216 -10.74 16.77 -2.93
C PHE A 216 -9.73 17.84 -3.38
N LEU A 217 -9.50 18.83 -2.51
CA LEU A 217 -8.56 19.91 -2.73
C LEU A 217 -7.84 20.20 -1.42
N SER A 218 -6.60 19.71 -1.32
CA SER A 218 -5.83 19.78 -0.08
C SER A 218 -4.85 20.95 -0.07
N ILE A 219 -4.67 21.56 1.09
CA ILE A 219 -3.62 22.52 1.39
C ILE A 219 -2.47 21.77 2.06
N ILE A 220 -1.30 21.75 1.44
CA ILE A 220 -0.07 21.28 2.09
C ILE A 220 0.69 22.49 2.62
N TYR A 221 1.02 22.45 3.91
CA TYR A 221 1.69 23.52 4.62
C TYR A 221 2.97 23.05 5.31
N GLU A 222 4.05 23.80 5.13
CA GLU A 222 5.30 23.66 5.88
C GLU A 222 5.55 24.94 6.68
N PRO A 223 5.40 24.91 8.02
CA PRO A 223 5.52 26.11 8.85
C PRO A 223 6.92 26.72 8.83
N LEU A 224 7.99 25.92 8.75
CA LEU A 224 9.36 26.43 8.89
C LEU A 224 9.77 27.34 7.71
N ILE A 225 9.40 26.95 6.49
CA ILE A 225 9.70 27.71 5.27
C ILE A 225 8.49 28.47 4.73
N LYS A 226 7.35 28.43 5.45
CA LYS A 226 6.08 29.05 5.06
C LYS A 226 5.59 28.64 3.66
N LEU A 227 5.96 27.45 3.20
CA LEU A 227 5.52 26.93 1.93
C LEU A 227 4.06 26.48 2.06
N LYS A 228 3.22 26.94 1.12
CA LYS A 228 1.83 26.52 1.00
C LYS A 228 1.55 26.10 -0.44
N CYS A 229 1.10 24.87 -0.62
CA CYS A 229 0.76 24.32 -1.92
C CYS A 229 -0.69 23.85 -1.91
N LEU A 230 -1.43 24.18 -2.97
CA LEU A 230 -2.76 23.65 -3.20
C LEU A 230 -2.64 22.43 -4.11
N ILE A 231 -3.05 21.27 -3.63
CA ILE A 231 -2.89 20.00 -4.34
C ILE A 231 -4.25 19.30 -4.46
N PRO A 232 -4.80 19.18 -5.68
CA PRO A 232 -5.99 18.38 -5.94
C PRO A 232 -5.66 16.88 -6.03
N PHE A 233 -6.59 16.03 -5.62
CA PHE A 233 -6.66 14.60 -5.98
C PHE A 233 -5.35 13.79 -5.89
N GLN A 234 -4.64 13.93 -4.77
CA GLN A 234 -3.39 13.20 -4.54
C GLN A 234 -3.45 12.48 -3.20
N ARG A 235 -3.10 11.18 -3.17
CA ARG A 235 -2.94 10.41 -1.94
C ARG A 235 -1.78 10.97 -1.11
N LYS A 236 -1.97 11.08 0.20
CA LYS A 236 -0.92 11.53 1.11
C LYS A 236 -0.18 10.31 1.66
N SER A 237 1.14 10.43 1.79
CA SER A 237 2.02 9.29 2.08
C SER A 237 2.00 8.83 3.55
N SER A 238 1.40 9.61 4.45
CA SER A 238 1.24 9.28 5.87
C SER A 238 -0.16 9.66 6.36
N ASP A 239 -1.16 9.33 5.55
CA ASP A 239 -2.55 9.40 5.95
C ASP A 239 -3.02 8.11 6.60
N ALA A 240 -4.09 8.19 7.39
CA ALA A 240 -4.67 7.04 8.07
C ALA A 240 -5.09 5.92 7.11
N SER A 241 -5.43 6.28 5.87
CA SER A 241 -5.92 5.35 4.85
C SER A 241 -4.85 4.81 3.92
N THR A 242 -3.64 5.40 3.91
CA THR A 242 -2.68 5.27 2.81
C THR A 242 -2.42 3.82 2.48
N PHE A 243 -2.13 3.00 3.49
CA PHE A 243 -1.81 1.59 3.27
C PHE A 243 -2.98 0.79 2.67
N ILE A 244 -4.14 0.81 3.32
CA ILE A 244 -5.26 -0.06 2.94
C ILE A 244 -5.96 0.42 1.68
N LEU A 245 -6.15 1.73 1.49
CA LEU A 245 -6.80 2.24 0.29
C LEU A 245 -5.91 2.15 -0.94
N ASN A 246 -4.58 2.24 -0.79
CA ASN A 246 -3.65 1.92 -1.88
C ASN A 246 -3.79 0.46 -2.32
N ILE A 247 -3.84 -0.48 -1.37
CA ILE A 247 -4.07 -1.90 -1.68
C ILE A 247 -5.38 -2.08 -2.45
N THR A 248 -6.50 -1.56 -1.93
CA THR A 248 -7.80 -1.74 -2.59
C THR A 248 -7.85 -1.05 -3.95
N PHE A 249 -7.14 0.07 -4.12
CA PHE A 249 -7.04 0.75 -5.41
C PHE A 249 -6.25 -0.10 -6.41
N LEU A 250 -5.14 -0.71 -5.99
CA LEU A 250 -4.34 -1.62 -6.82
C LEU A 250 -5.15 -2.84 -7.24
N MET A 251 -5.88 -3.43 -6.30
CA MET A 251 -6.83 -4.51 -6.57
C MET A 251 -7.89 -4.05 -7.59
N GLY A 252 -8.50 -2.87 -7.40
CA GLY A 252 -9.47 -2.32 -8.34
C GLY A 252 -8.90 -2.13 -9.75
N ILE A 253 -7.66 -1.66 -9.86
CA ILE A 253 -6.97 -1.50 -11.15
C ILE A 253 -6.76 -2.87 -11.83
N ILE A 254 -6.21 -3.84 -11.11
CA ILE A 254 -5.87 -5.17 -11.64
C ILE A 254 -7.13 -5.97 -12.02
N SER A 255 -8.18 -5.89 -11.21
CA SER A 255 -9.44 -6.57 -11.53
C SER A 255 -10.16 -5.94 -12.72
N ASN A 256 -10.09 -4.63 -12.86
CA ASN A 256 -10.68 -3.92 -13.99
C ASN A 256 -9.85 -4.05 -15.28
N SER A 257 -8.63 -4.60 -15.23
CA SER A 257 -7.77 -4.74 -16.42
C SER A 257 -8.19 -5.82 -17.41
N THR A 258 -9.41 -6.37 -17.31
CA THR A 258 -10.01 -7.44 -18.15
C THR A 258 -9.36 -8.82 -18.01
N MET A 259 -8.32 -8.95 -17.19
CA MET A 259 -7.43 -10.12 -17.15
C MET A 259 -7.88 -11.24 -16.18
N LEU A 260 -8.73 -10.94 -15.19
CA LEU A 260 -9.08 -11.93 -14.15
C LEU A 260 -10.22 -12.88 -14.52
N ASN A 261 -10.94 -12.63 -15.62
CA ASN A 261 -12.14 -13.38 -15.96
C ASN A 261 -11.84 -14.80 -16.51
N ASP A 262 -10.63 -15.05 -17.01
CA ASP A 262 -10.19 -16.39 -17.41
C ASP A 262 -9.13 -16.93 -16.44
N PHE A 263 -9.58 -17.73 -15.47
CA PHE A 263 -8.78 -18.43 -14.45
C PHE A 263 -7.65 -19.34 -15.00
N LYS A 264 -7.47 -19.41 -16.32
CA LYS A 264 -6.42 -20.15 -17.04
C LYS A 264 -5.38 -19.22 -17.68
N MET A 265 -5.19 -18.04 -17.12
CA MET A 265 -4.42 -17.00 -17.79
C MET A 265 -2.94 -17.39 -17.95
N ASP A 266 -2.51 -17.42 -19.21
CA ASP A 266 -1.11 -17.33 -19.57
C ASP A 266 -0.61 -15.92 -19.24
N LEU A 267 -0.07 -15.76 -18.04
CA LEU A 267 0.56 -14.53 -17.55
C LEU A 267 1.69 -14.05 -18.47
N SER A 268 2.17 -14.88 -19.40
CA SER A 268 3.22 -14.50 -20.34
C SER A 268 2.74 -13.57 -21.47
N ASN A 269 1.46 -13.60 -21.88
CA ASN A 269 1.02 -12.93 -23.12
C ASN A 269 -0.03 -11.81 -22.96
N GLY A 270 -0.65 -11.64 -21.78
CA GLY A 270 -1.84 -10.80 -21.65
C GLY A 270 -1.68 -9.37 -21.11
N PHE A 271 -0.49 -8.98 -20.62
CA PHE A 271 -0.40 -7.74 -19.81
C PHE A 271 0.04 -6.54 -20.64
N GLU A 272 -0.92 -5.76 -21.12
CA GLU A 272 -0.66 -4.49 -21.80
C GLU A 272 -0.29 -3.39 -20.79
N ILE A 273 1.00 -3.08 -20.66
CA ILE A 273 1.52 -1.97 -19.82
C ILE A 273 0.79 -0.65 -20.13
N ASN A 274 0.46 -0.45 -21.40
CA ASN A 274 -0.23 0.76 -21.89
C ASN A 274 -1.63 0.95 -21.29
N PHE A 275 -2.26 -0.11 -20.77
CA PHE A 275 -3.54 0.00 -20.08
C PHE A 275 -3.45 0.88 -18.83
N PHE A 276 -2.38 0.69 -18.03
CA PHE A 276 -2.19 1.40 -16.77
C PHE A 276 -1.89 2.87 -16.98
N SER A 277 -1.03 3.18 -17.95
CA SER A 277 -0.71 4.56 -18.31
C SER A 277 -1.91 5.28 -18.93
N SER A 278 -2.56 4.67 -19.92
CA SER A 278 -3.64 5.32 -20.68
C SER A 278 -4.97 5.49 -19.92
N LYS A 279 -5.23 4.66 -18.92
CA LYS A 279 -6.48 4.72 -18.13
C LYS A 279 -6.30 5.30 -16.74
N PHE A 280 -5.17 5.04 -16.08
CA PHE A 280 -4.95 5.44 -14.68
C PHE A 280 -3.85 6.46 -14.50
N ASN A 281 -3.18 6.87 -15.59
CA ASN A 281 -2.03 7.75 -15.52
C ASN A 281 -0.86 7.17 -14.68
N LEU A 282 -0.76 5.83 -14.61
CA LEU A 282 0.22 5.15 -13.76
C LEU A 282 1.46 4.73 -14.56
N GLU A 283 2.63 5.08 -14.03
CA GLU A 283 3.92 4.59 -14.52
C GLU A 283 4.18 3.19 -13.93
N THR A 284 3.77 2.16 -14.68
CA THR A 284 3.80 0.77 -14.22
C THR A 284 4.96 0.00 -14.82
N LYS A 285 5.64 -0.79 -14.00
CA LYS A 285 6.64 -1.76 -14.41
C LYS A 285 6.12 -3.15 -14.14
N ILE A 286 6.31 -4.02 -15.12
CA ILE A 286 5.92 -5.42 -15.05
C ILE A 286 7.19 -6.22 -15.15
N PHE A 287 7.39 -7.09 -14.17
CA PHE A 287 8.53 -7.97 -14.15
C PHE A 287 8.08 -9.42 -14.32
N LYS A 288 8.79 -10.13 -15.21
CA LYS A 288 8.60 -11.54 -15.55
C LYS A 288 9.94 -12.28 -15.36
N PHE A 289 10.52 -12.12 -14.18
CA PHE A 289 11.74 -12.85 -13.80
C PHE A 289 11.40 -14.31 -13.47
N LYS A 290 12.41 -15.17 -13.42
CA LYS A 290 12.26 -16.55 -12.94
C LYS A 290 12.04 -16.57 -11.43
N TYR A 291 12.74 -15.70 -10.69
CA TYR A 291 12.57 -15.57 -9.25
C TYR A 291 11.60 -14.44 -8.87
N LYS A 292 10.69 -14.75 -7.93
CA LYS A 292 9.68 -13.83 -7.44
C LYS A 292 10.30 -12.80 -6.51
N TYR A 293 9.94 -11.53 -6.68
CA TYR A 293 10.35 -10.45 -5.79
C TYR A 293 9.13 -9.68 -5.28
N PHE A 294 8.96 -9.59 -3.96
CA PHE A 294 7.80 -8.97 -3.33
C PHE A 294 8.19 -8.21 -2.07
N CYS A 295 7.73 -6.97 -1.94
CA CYS A 295 8.01 -6.12 -0.77
C CYS A 295 9.50 -6.06 -0.41
N SER A 296 10.33 -5.84 -1.43
CA SER A 296 11.79 -5.76 -1.30
C SER A 296 12.47 -7.04 -0.78
N LYS A 297 11.90 -8.21 -1.04
CA LYS A 297 12.45 -9.53 -0.68
C LYS A 297 12.24 -10.52 -1.81
N PHE A 298 13.15 -11.47 -1.95
CA PHE A 298 12.95 -12.63 -2.79
C PHE A 298 11.95 -13.58 -2.13
N LEU A 299 11.01 -14.10 -2.91
CA LEU A 299 10.08 -15.15 -2.51
C LEU A 299 10.53 -16.47 -3.15
N LEU A 300 11.38 -17.21 -2.44
CA LEU A 300 11.99 -18.44 -2.93
C LEU A 300 11.18 -19.66 -2.53
N ASN A 301 11.13 -20.68 -3.37
CA ASN A 301 10.54 -21.98 -3.04
C ASN A 301 11.66 -23.01 -2.90
N VAL A 302 11.98 -23.37 -1.66
CA VAL A 302 13.09 -24.29 -1.33
C VAL A 302 12.49 -25.49 -0.60
N GLY A 303 12.67 -26.69 -1.15
CA GLY A 303 12.13 -27.92 -0.54
C GLY A 303 10.60 -27.91 -0.36
N GLY A 304 9.86 -27.25 -1.25
CA GLY A 304 8.40 -27.15 -1.18
C GLY A 304 7.87 -26.16 -0.13
N LYS A 305 8.74 -25.28 0.39
CA LYS A 305 8.38 -24.21 1.32
C LYS A 305 8.74 -22.86 0.73
N TYR A 306 7.87 -21.88 0.95
CA TYR A 306 8.16 -20.49 0.60
C TYR A 306 9.04 -19.84 1.67
N HIS A 307 10.02 -19.05 1.23
CA HIS A 307 10.90 -18.27 2.08
C HIS A 307 10.95 -16.83 1.58
N PHE A 308 10.68 -15.88 2.47
CA PHE A 308 10.92 -14.46 2.22
C PHE A 308 12.35 -14.12 2.61
N VAL A 309 13.20 -14.02 1.59
CA VAL A 309 14.64 -13.82 1.77
C VAL A 309 14.97 -12.36 1.49
N PRO A 310 15.55 -11.62 2.45
CA PRO A 310 15.92 -10.24 2.21
C PRO A 310 16.98 -10.14 1.13
N ASP A 311 16.87 -9.08 0.33
CA ASP A 311 17.85 -8.73 -0.69
C ASP A 311 19.23 -8.43 -0.05
N PRO A 312 20.29 -9.19 -0.39
CA PRO A 312 21.63 -9.01 0.17
C PRO A 312 22.20 -7.62 -0.05
N VAL A 313 21.94 -6.99 -1.20
CA VAL A 313 22.42 -5.64 -1.50
C VAL A 313 21.74 -4.63 -0.56
N LYS A 314 20.44 -4.79 -0.33
CA LYS A 314 19.71 -3.97 0.66
C LYS A 314 20.22 -4.19 2.08
N ILE A 315 20.65 -5.40 2.44
CA ILE A 315 21.28 -5.67 3.74
C ILE A 315 22.61 -4.92 3.87
N LEU A 316 23.48 -4.98 2.86
CA LEU A 316 24.76 -4.26 2.87
C LEU A 316 24.57 -2.75 3.04
N ILE A 317 23.57 -2.18 2.37
CA ILE A 317 23.23 -0.76 2.53
C ILE A 317 22.74 -0.45 3.95
N LYS A 318 21.91 -1.33 4.53
CA LYS A 318 21.46 -1.18 5.92
C LYS A 318 22.66 -1.21 6.88
N LEU A 319 23.60 -2.12 6.69
CA LEU A 319 24.82 -2.24 7.50
C LEU A 319 25.70 -0.99 7.41
N GLY A 320 25.75 -0.34 6.25
CA GLY A 320 26.51 0.90 6.03
C GLY A 320 25.89 2.18 6.63
N ARG A 321 24.84 2.07 7.44
CA ARG A 321 24.12 3.23 8.00
C ARG A 321 24.97 4.00 9.02
N LYS A 322 24.82 5.33 9.04
CA LYS A 322 25.59 6.25 9.90
C LYS A 322 24.73 7.05 10.88
N ASP A 323 23.45 6.73 10.98
CA ASP A 323 22.43 7.49 11.70
C ASP A 323 22.02 6.84 13.05
N LEU A 324 22.81 5.90 13.56
CA LEU A 324 22.59 5.28 14.87
C LEU A 324 23.01 6.25 15.99
N VAL A 325 22.08 6.58 16.88
CA VAL A 325 22.20 7.72 17.81
C VAL A 325 22.82 7.34 19.16
N ASN A 326 22.47 6.16 19.69
CA ASN A 326 22.90 5.72 21.03
C ASN A 326 23.01 4.18 21.09
N ASN A 327 23.56 3.65 22.19
CA ASN A 327 23.79 2.21 22.35
C ASN A 327 22.50 1.38 22.34
N ILE A 328 21.40 1.91 22.89
CA ILE A 328 20.09 1.23 22.85
C ILE A 328 19.62 1.07 21.41
N HIS A 329 19.71 2.14 20.60
CA HIS A 329 19.37 2.10 19.18
C HIS A 329 20.27 1.11 18.42
N LYS A 330 21.56 1.01 18.77
CA LYS A 330 22.48 0.02 18.18
C LYS A 330 22.05 -1.41 18.51
N GLU A 331 21.72 -1.72 19.77
CA GLU A 331 21.28 -3.07 20.16
C GLU A 331 19.94 -3.44 19.53
N CYS A 332 18.95 -2.53 19.50
CA CYS A 332 17.70 -2.76 18.80
C CYS A 332 17.92 -3.01 17.30
N TYR A 333 18.83 -2.26 16.68
CA TYR A 333 19.17 -2.44 15.27
C TYR A 333 19.86 -3.79 15.02
N LYS A 334 20.79 -4.19 15.90
CA LYS A 334 21.46 -5.50 15.86
C LYS A 334 20.45 -6.64 15.95
N ASN A 335 19.54 -6.61 16.92
CA ASN A 335 18.50 -7.62 17.07
C ASN A 335 17.60 -7.70 15.82
N SER A 336 17.12 -6.55 15.34
CA SER A 336 16.31 -6.50 14.12
C SER A 336 17.03 -7.04 12.88
N LEU A 337 18.35 -6.83 12.79
CA LEU A 337 19.16 -7.36 11.69
C LEU A 337 19.37 -8.87 11.82
N MET A 338 19.64 -9.38 13.02
CA MET A 338 19.76 -10.83 13.26
C MET A 338 18.45 -11.55 12.92
N ASP A 339 17.31 -11.00 13.32
CA ASP A 339 16.00 -11.56 12.98
C ASP A 339 15.77 -11.59 11.47
N LEU A 340 16.09 -10.48 10.79
CA LEU A 340 15.98 -10.37 9.33
C LEU A 340 16.90 -11.36 8.61
N CYS A 341 18.11 -11.59 9.13
CA CYS A 341 19.12 -12.44 8.53
C CYS A 341 19.05 -13.91 8.98
N SER A 342 18.15 -14.27 9.88
CA SER A 342 18.00 -15.65 10.38
C SER A 342 17.78 -16.67 9.24
N VAL A 343 17.14 -16.25 8.15
CA VAL A 343 16.88 -17.10 6.97
C VAL A 343 18.13 -17.53 6.21
N PHE A 344 19.24 -16.79 6.33
CA PHE A 344 20.52 -17.14 5.69
C PHE A 344 21.25 -18.29 6.38
N ALA A 345 20.78 -18.75 7.54
CA ALA A 345 21.32 -19.93 8.20
C ALA A 345 21.06 -21.23 7.39
N ASP A 346 20.07 -21.22 6.49
CA ASP A 346 19.77 -22.35 5.62
C ASP A 346 20.61 -22.27 4.34
N TYR A 347 21.55 -23.22 4.19
CA TYR A 347 22.44 -23.31 3.04
C TYR A 347 21.69 -23.48 1.70
N ALA A 348 20.59 -24.23 1.69
CA ALA A 348 19.81 -24.44 0.46
C ALA A 348 19.14 -23.13 0.01
N VAL A 349 18.69 -22.32 0.97
CA VAL A 349 18.15 -20.98 0.69
C VAL A 349 19.22 -20.06 0.12
N CYS A 350 20.45 -20.12 0.65
CA CYS A 350 21.56 -19.32 0.15
C CYS A 350 21.96 -19.67 -1.29
N ILE A 351 21.92 -20.96 -1.68
CA ILE A 351 22.17 -21.38 -3.07
C ILE A 351 21.12 -20.77 -4.01
N GLU A 352 19.84 -20.95 -3.68
CA GLU A 352 18.75 -20.42 -4.51
C GLU A 352 18.77 -18.90 -4.59
N LEU A 353 19.09 -18.23 -3.49
CA LEU A 353 19.25 -16.78 -3.48
C LEU A 353 20.43 -16.33 -4.37
N SER A 354 21.55 -17.04 -4.36
CA SER A 354 22.68 -16.72 -5.23
C SER A 354 22.27 -16.75 -6.69
N ASN A 355 21.47 -17.73 -7.09
CA ASN A 355 20.93 -17.80 -8.45
C ASN A 355 19.96 -16.64 -8.72
N ALA A 356 19.14 -16.28 -7.73
CA ALA A 356 18.14 -15.21 -7.86
C ALA A 356 18.73 -13.80 -7.95
N VAL A 357 19.88 -13.55 -7.34
CA VAL A 357 20.57 -12.26 -7.39
C VAL A 357 21.36 -12.08 -8.69
N CYS A 358 21.74 -13.18 -9.35
CA CYS A 358 22.48 -13.16 -10.62
C CYS A 358 21.59 -13.05 -11.86
N GLU A 359 20.29 -13.26 -11.72
CA GLU A 359 19.29 -12.94 -12.73
C GLU A 359 19.01 -11.42 -12.76
#